data_AF-A0A497J5C2-F1
#
_entry.id   AF-A0A497J5C2-F1
#
_cell.length_a   1.000
_cell.length_b   1.000
_cell.length_c   1.000
_cell.angle_alpha   90.00
_cell.angle_beta   90.00
_cell.angle_gamma   90.00
#
_symmetry.space_group_name_H-M   'P 1'
#
loop_
_entity.id
_entity.type
_entity.pdbx_description
1 polymer ?
#
loop_
_entity_poly.entity_id
_entity_poly.type
_entity_poly.pdbx_seq_one_letter_code
_entity_poly.pdbx_strand_id
1 'polypeptide(L)'
;MPGRLGKITGIKIMNVDVLDSAELLVGFMAGMSLYQAPDVLNISFDYPYNRQIYYNRASDLVLVDWDMDGDISNAIEYDYTTELIPIRKEYNTTEFINVTIIKDTDVHKTVIYLDEKGYGNAMDNFVNFTVYSVNTTATPPYVNIKMEILQPWGPCVVYQDYANESDTLLKDSFNITEITDDNVTIRWDGWFLIANSTLDIEGDFRIARLVNVSDDYELIIYNNKKYKTARDLESWNTFKELPDVVRVIYTSNGSMVKEYKIGQIIQEIGKAVVGGAEKWNEKVYLSDFTIKGKTVYPIPWWSCDAPVYYIGNFTEQSASIDVNMDWEYNDTPEYYVLFYDGTCDGISKPTMKIVDDDTIFDMSWSEYGPWDYYGNETGELEWAGTNFSERESRLKDSWPFTVIELNVSDPNNGTAISFSEKRDVTPGMKLTILITAKDFDGMPIDGNATLEKLTRMEWGEFGPIEADATPSPAPFTDVINGIGYLNINTTSLEDGDYIAKIKVASQDGTTETVEAFFHVGAFEGGPGPGGGF
;
A
#
# COMPACT_ATOMS: atom_id res chain seq x y z
N MET A 1 -31.77 1.48 -5.97
CA MET A 1 -31.57 1.20 -4.52
C MET A 1 -31.94 2.46 -3.73
N PRO A 2 -32.67 2.38 -2.60
CA PRO A 2 -32.76 3.47 -1.65
C PRO A 2 -31.47 3.48 -0.81
N GLY A 3 -30.42 4.02 -1.39
CA GLY A 3 -29.11 4.24 -0.78
C GLY A 3 -28.51 5.54 -1.32
N ARG A 4 -27.57 6.15 -0.61
CA ARG A 4 -26.82 7.32 -1.08
C ARG A 4 -25.69 6.82 -1.97
N LEU A 5 -25.83 6.98 -3.28
CA LEU A 5 -24.72 6.89 -4.22
C LEU A 5 -24.17 8.29 -4.48
N GLY A 6 -22.87 8.45 -4.34
CA GLY A 6 -22.19 9.72 -4.56
C GLY A 6 -20.80 9.56 -5.14
N LYS A 7 -20.26 10.64 -5.71
CA LYS A 7 -18.86 10.71 -6.12
C LYS A 7 -18.01 11.03 -4.91
N ILE A 8 -16.91 10.29 -4.73
CA ILE A 8 -15.90 10.69 -3.75
C ILE A 8 -15.19 11.93 -4.31
N THR A 9 -15.42 13.07 -3.66
CA THR A 9 -14.79 14.35 -3.99
C THR A 9 -13.68 14.69 -3.00
N GLY A 10 -12.77 15.60 -3.38
CA GLY A 10 -11.75 16.08 -2.45
C GLY A 10 -10.50 15.18 -2.36
N ILE A 11 -10.39 14.17 -3.23
CA ILE A 11 -9.17 13.38 -3.42
C ILE A 11 -8.11 14.29 -4.04
N LYS A 12 -7.02 14.49 -3.29
CA LYS A 12 -5.82 15.18 -3.76
C LYS A 12 -4.80 14.12 -4.18
N ILE A 13 -4.40 14.16 -5.44
CA ILE A 13 -3.31 13.31 -5.95
C ILE A 13 -2.01 14.07 -5.76
N MET A 14 -1.06 13.45 -5.07
CA MET A 14 0.27 13.97 -4.84
C MET A 14 1.27 13.11 -5.59
N ASN A 15 2.24 13.74 -6.26
CA ASN A 15 3.43 13.02 -6.69
C ASN A 15 4.28 12.70 -5.46
N VAL A 16 5.05 11.62 -5.54
CA VAL A 16 5.88 11.15 -4.44
C VAL A 16 7.30 10.93 -4.93
N ASP A 17 8.26 11.23 -4.07
CA ASP A 17 9.64 10.80 -4.28
C ASP A 17 9.80 9.40 -3.68
N VAL A 18 10.28 8.48 -4.51
CA VAL A 18 10.55 7.09 -4.13
C VAL A 18 11.92 7.04 -3.48
N LEU A 19 11.96 6.57 -2.24
CA LEU A 19 13.19 6.39 -1.48
C LEU A 19 13.46 4.89 -1.35
N ASP A 20 14.51 4.36 -1.98
CA ASP A 20 14.88 2.95 -1.84
C ASP A 20 15.42 2.67 -0.42
N SER A 21 15.27 1.43 0.06
CA SER A 21 15.98 0.90 1.22
C SER A 21 17.46 1.26 1.24
N ALA A 22 18.17 1.27 0.12
CA ALA A 22 19.57 1.69 0.08
C ALA A 22 19.77 3.20 0.33
N GLU A 23 18.72 4.01 0.16
CA GLU A 23 18.69 5.46 0.36
C GLU A 23 18.09 5.85 1.74
N LEU A 24 17.27 4.97 2.34
CA LEU A 24 16.68 5.15 3.69
C LEU A 24 17.36 4.36 4.80
N LEU A 25 18.07 3.27 4.49
CA LEU A 25 19.08 2.70 5.40
C LEU A 25 20.23 3.69 5.63
N VAL A 26 20.30 4.74 4.82
CA VAL A 26 21.08 5.96 5.07
C VAL A 26 20.36 6.93 6.03
N GLY A 27 19.35 6.45 6.78
CA GLY A 27 19.09 6.89 8.16
C GLY A 27 20.35 6.83 9.04
N PHE A 28 21.40 6.15 8.58
CA PHE A 28 22.79 6.44 8.93
C PHE A 28 23.57 6.96 7.72
N MET A 29 23.47 8.26 7.41
CA MET A 29 24.49 8.99 6.62
C MET A 29 25.77 9.13 7.45
N ALA A 30 26.34 8.01 7.87
CA ALA A 30 27.53 7.92 8.67
C ALA A 30 28.77 8.13 7.80
N GLY A 31 29.13 9.37 7.57
CA GLY A 31 30.40 9.73 6.97
C GLY A 31 31.43 10.08 8.03
N MET A 32 32.64 9.53 7.92
CA MET A 32 33.80 9.98 8.70
C MET A 32 34.91 10.37 7.73
N SER A 33 35.48 11.56 7.92
CA SER A 33 36.65 12.03 7.18
C SER A 33 37.87 12.19 8.07
N LEU A 34 39.03 11.78 7.55
CA LEU A 34 40.32 11.75 8.25
C LEU A 34 41.38 12.67 7.61
N TYR A 35 41.00 13.50 6.61
CA TYR A 35 41.99 14.15 5.74
C TYR A 35 42.67 15.37 6.39
N GLN A 36 44.00 15.39 6.38
CA GLN A 36 44.87 16.45 6.91
C GLN A 36 45.17 17.56 5.86
N ALA A 37 44.15 18.10 5.19
CA ALA A 37 44.34 19.41 4.54
C ALA A 37 44.42 20.49 5.64
N PRO A 38 45.21 21.56 5.47
CA PRO A 38 45.45 22.52 6.54
C PRO A 38 44.16 23.17 7.08
N ASP A 39 43.15 23.41 6.24
CA ASP A 39 42.03 24.30 6.60
C ASP A 39 40.61 23.69 6.46
N VAL A 40 40.44 22.54 5.79
CA VAL A 40 39.10 21.97 5.51
C VAL A 40 39.07 20.44 5.62
N LEU A 41 38.10 19.91 6.38
CA LEU A 41 37.71 18.48 6.38
C LEU A 41 36.50 18.29 5.48
N ASN A 42 36.40 17.18 4.74
CA ASN A 42 35.24 16.92 3.88
C ASN A 42 34.70 15.51 4.05
N ILE A 43 33.37 15.35 4.18
CA ILE A 43 32.76 14.02 4.01
C ILE A 43 32.46 13.84 2.52
N SER A 44 32.91 12.71 1.96
CA SER A 44 32.39 12.26 0.67
C SER A 44 31.16 11.41 0.95
N PHE A 45 29.99 11.88 0.52
CA PHE A 45 28.85 10.99 0.34
C PHE A 45 28.90 10.43 -1.08
N ASP A 46 28.38 9.22 -1.27
CA ASP A 46 28.17 8.67 -2.61
C ASP A 46 26.85 9.20 -3.18
N TYR A 47 26.53 8.79 -4.40
CA TYR A 47 25.21 8.95 -4.99
C TYR A 47 24.10 8.63 -3.97
N PRO A 48 23.08 9.48 -3.82
CA PRO A 48 22.73 10.66 -4.61
C PRO A 48 23.22 12.01 -4.05
N TYR A 49 24.09 12.03 -3.03
CA TYR A 49 24.44 13.26 -2.29
C TYR A 49 25.78 13.88 -2.70
N ASN A 50 26.72 13.16 -3.36
CA ASN A 50 28.05 13.68 -3.74
C ASN A 50 28.80 14.40 -2.57
N ARG A 51 29.97 15.02 -2.83
CA ARG A 51 30.79 15.69 -1.79
C ARG A 51 30.20 17.06 -1.38
N GLN A 52 29.14 17.05 -0.57
CA GLN A 52 28.44 18.27 -0.19
C GLN A 52 28.94 18.95 1.08
N ILE A 53 29.50 18.19 2.03
CA ILE A 53 29.74 18.72 3.38
C ILE A 53 31.22 18.85 3.69
N TYR A 54 31.57 20.05 4.10
CA TYR A 54 32.90 20.43 4.53
C TYR A 54 32.84 21.06 5.92
N TYR A 55 33.95 21.04 6.64
CA TYR A 55 34.09 21.74 7.90
C TYR A 55 35.26 22.73 7.80
N ASN A 56 34.98 23.99 8.05
CA ASN A 56 35.94 25.08 8.03
C ASN A 56 36.54 25.25 9.43
N ARG A 57 37.82 24.90 9.56
CA ARG A 57 38.53 24.96 10.85
C ARG A 57 38.72 26.37 11.38
N ALA A 58 38.75 27.37 10.49
CA ALA A 58 39.00 28.76 10.88
C ALA A 58 37.76 29.43 11.44
N SER A 59 36.58 29.13 10.88
CA SER A 59 35.29 29.67 11.35
C SER A 59 34.57 28.76 12.35
N ASP A 60 34.97 27.50 12.50
CA ASP A 60 34.25 26.48 13.30
C ASP A 60 32.82 26.23 12.78
N LEU A 61 32.65 26.30 11.46
CA LEU A 61 31.36 26.15 10.77
C LEU A 61 31.39 25.01 9.76
N VAL A 62 30.22 24.46 9.49
CA VAL A 62 30.01 23.49 8.41
C VAL A 62 29.64 24.22 7.13
N LEU A 63 30.31 23.89 6.03
CA LEU A 63 30.02 24.40 4.70
C LEU A 63 29.24 23.35 3.92
N VAL A 64 28.15 23.76 3.28
CA VAL A 64 27.39 22.93 2.35
C VAL A 64 27.53 23.48 0.94
N ASP A 65 28.15 22.68 0.06
CA ASP A 65 28.17 22.90 -1.38
C ASP A 65 26.83 22.43 -1.98
N TRP A 66 26.01 23.37 -2.42
CA TRP A 66 24.69 23.09 -3.00
C TRP A 66 24.73 22.68 -4.47
N ASP A 67 25.84 22.95 -5.17
CA ASP A 67 26.01 22.67 -6.59
C ASP A 67 26.63 21.29 -6.84
N MET A 68 27.09 20.62 -5.77
CA MET A 68 27.63 19.25 -5.76
C MET A 68 28.86 19.07 -6.66
N ASP A 69 29.58 20.14 -6.96
CA ASP A 69 30.72 20.16 -7.88
C ASP A 69 32.06 20.08 -7.15
N GLY A 70 32.04 20.16 -5.81
CA GLY A 70 33.22 20.15 -4.96
C GLY A 70 33.90 21.52 -4.86
N ASP A 71 33.31 22.58 -5.40
CA ASP A 71 33.76 23.95 -5.26
C ASP A 71 33.06 24.64 -4.07
N ILE A 72 33.81 24.81 -2.98
CA ILE A 72 33.31 25.48 -1.79
C ILE A 72 33.16 27.00 -1.94
N SER A 73 33.46 27.58 -3.11
CA SER A 73 33.40 29.03 -3.33
C SER A 73 31.99 29.62 -3.16
N ASN A 74 30.96 28.81 -3.42
CA ASN A 74 29.55 29.18 -3.26
C ASN A 74 28.88 28.43 -2.09
N ALA A 75 29.65 27.75 -1.25
CA ALA A 75 29.10 27.00 -0.13
C ALA A 75 28.45 27.92 0.90
N ILE A 76 27.36 27.45 1.51
CA ILE A 76 26.66 28.15 2.58
C ILE A 76 27.19 27.64 3.92
N GLU A 77 27.51 28.55 4.85
CA GLU A 77 27.97 28.21 6.19
C GLU A 77 26.78 27.99 7.15
N TYR A 78 26.91 26.98 8.01
CA TYR A 78 25.93 26.60 9.02
C TYR A 78 26.62 26.36 10.37
N ASP A 79 25.95 26.74 11.46
CA ASP A 79 26.42 26.45 12.82
C ASP A 79 25.89 25.08 13.26
N TYR A 80 26.73 24.05 13.13
CA TYR A 80 26.39 22.67 13.48
C TYR A 80 26.05 22.44 14.95
N THR A 81 26.34 23.41 15.83
CA THR A 81 26.03 23.31 17.27
C THR A 81 24.61 23.75 17.60
N THR A 82 23.98 24.53 16.72
CA THR A 82 22.64 25.10 16.93
C THR A 82 21.67 24.79 15.80
N GLU A 83 22.16 24.36 14.65
CA GLU A 83 21.38 24.12 13.44
C GLU A 83 21.54 22.68 12.94
N LEU A 84 20.47 22.16 12.35
CA LEU A 84 20.56 20.96 11.52
C LEU A 84 21.07 21.35 10.14
N ILE A 85 21.99 20.55 9.60
CA ILE A 85 22.65 20.87 8.34
C ILE A 85 21.80 20.34 7.18
N PRO A 86 21.30 21.21 6.27
CA PRO A 86 20.57 20.78 5.10
C PRO A 86 21.52 20.23 4.04
N ILE A 87 21.10 19.15 3.38
CA ILE A 87 21.81 18.53 2.26
C ILE A 87 20.82 18.24 1.13
N ARG A 88 21.27 18.31 -0.13
CA ARG A 88 20.40 18.02 -1.29
C ARG A 88 20.61 16.62 -1.82
N LYS A 89 19.52 16.01 -2.26
CA LYS A 89 19.55 14.88 -3.18
C LYS A 89 19.55 15.38 -4.63
N GLU A 90 20.08 14.59 -5.56
CA GLU A 90 20.09 14.86 -7.01
C GLU A 90 18.69 15.21 -7.60
N TYR A 91 17.60 14.89 -6.89
CA TYR A 91 16.21 15.18 -7.27
C TYR A 91 15.60 16.39 -6.52
N ASN A 92 16.40 17.30 -5.96
CA ASN A 92 15.99 18.51 -5.23
C ASN A 92 15.24 18.30 -3.90
N THR A 93 15.21 17.09 -3.33
CA THR A 93 14.76 16.90 -1.95
C THR A 93 15.85 17.35 -0.98
N THR A 94 15.46 18.03 0.10
CA THR A 94 16.39 18.48 1.15
C THR A 94 16.25 17.55 2.34
N GLU A 95 17.34 16.94 2.76
CA GLU A 95 17.43 16.19 4.01
C GLU A 95 18.20 16.99 5.05
N PHE A 96 17.95 16.69 6.32
CA PHE A 96 18.62 17.34 7.44
C PHE A 96 19.46 16.32 8.19
N ILE A 97 20.69 16.71 8.50
CA ILE A 97 21.61 15.87 9.24
C ILE A 97 22.10 16.57 10.51
N ASN A 98 22.37 15.76 11.53
CA ASN A 98 23.21 16.15 12.66
C ASN A 98 24.66 16.01 12.25
N VAL A 99 25.46 17.04 12.53
CA VAL A 99 26.90 16.99 12.37
C VAL A 99 27.56 17.08 13.75
N THR A 100 28.47 16.15 14.03
CA THR A 100 29.33 16.15 15.21
C THR A 100 30.77 16.28 14.77
N ILE A 101 31.50 17.22 15.37
CA ILE A 101 32.94 17.35 15.18
C ILE A 101 33.65 16.87 16.44
N ILE A 102 34.52 15.87 16.31
CA ILE A 102 35.51 15.52 17.32
C ILE A 102 36.80 16.24 16.93
N LYS A 103 37.28 17.11 17.80
CA LYS A 103 38.51 17.89 17.61
C LYS A 103 39.69 17.10 18.16
N ASP A 104 40.89 17.32 17.64
CA ASP A 104 42.13 16.72 18.18
C ASP A 104 42.42 17.14 19.63
N THR A 105 41.83 18.25 20.09
CA THR A 105 41.87 18.69 21.48
C THR A 105 40.89 17.98 22.40
N ASP A 106 39.92 17.26 21.84
CA ASP A 106 38.89 16.58 22.62
C ASP A 106 39.48 15.31 23.22
N VAL A 107 39.27 15.08 24.52
CA VAL A 107 39.71 13.86 25.19
C VAL A 107 38.72 12.72 24.92
N HIS A 108 38.41 12.45 23.65
CA HIS A 108 37.48 11.40 23.25
C HIS A 108 38.19 10.04 23.31
N LYS A 109 37.59 9.08 24.02
CA LYS A 109 38.15 7.76 24.26
C LYS A 109 37.09 6.67 24.11
N THR A 110 37.46 5.60 23.44
CA THR A 110 36.69 4.36 23.37
C THR A 110 37.35 3.32 24.27
N VAL A 111 36.57 2.70 25.17
CA VAL A 111 37.05 1.63 26.06
C VAL A 111 36.42 0.32 25.60
N ILE A 112 37.27 -0.68 25.34
CA ILE A 112 36.87 -2.02 24.94
C ILE A 112 37.09 -2.94 26.13
N TYR A 113 36.00 -3.42 26.74
CA TYR A 113 36.07 -4.41 27.81
C TYR A 113 36.32 -5.80 27.23
N LEU A 114 37.21 -6.54 27.87
CA LEU A 114 37.66 -7.86 27.42
C LEU A 114 37.01 -8.96 28.24
N ASP A 115 36.79 -10.11 27.60
CA ASP A 115 36.44 -11.36 28.27
C ASP A 115 37.67 -12.10 28.81
N GLU A 116 37.45 -13.23 29.49
CA GLU A 116 38.52 -14.07 30.06
C GLU A 116 39.53 -14.60 29.02
N LYS A 117 39.24 -14.50 27.72
CA LYS A 117 40.12 -14.90 26.61
C LYS A 117 40.82 -13.70 25.97
N GLY A 118 40.62 -12.50 26.49
CA GLY A 118 41.17 -11.27 25.94
C GLY A 118 40.45 -10.79 24.67
N TYR A 119 39.23 -11.27 24.42
CA TYR A 119 38.39 -10.84 23.30
C TYR A 119 37.44 -9.73 23.76
N GLY A 120 37.28 -8.69 22.95
CA GLY A 120 36.34 -7.62 23.25
C GLY A 120 35.93 -6.85 22.00
N ASN A 121 34.79 -6.18 22.08
CA ASN A 121 34.28 -5.37 20.99
C ASN A 121 33.65 -4.09 21.55
N ALA A 122 33.91 -2.95 20.90
CA ALA A 122 33.18 -1.72 21.16
C ALA A 122 32.87 -1.01 19.84
N MET A 123 31.63 -0.54 19.74
CA MET A 123 31.16 0.29 18.64
C MET A 123 31.04 1.73 19.13
N ASP A 124 31.76 2.65 18.49
CA ASP A 124 31.75 4.08 18.85
C ASP A 124 31.82 4.94 17.57
N ASN A 125 30.86 5.85 17.38
CA ASN A 125 30.78 6.78 16.24
C ASN A 125 31.13 6.12 14.88
N PHE A 126 30.47 5.01 14.56
CA PHE A 126 30.64 4.24 13.31
C PHE A 126 31.93 3.43 13.18
N VAL A 127 32.80 3.49 14.19
CA VAL A 127 34.02 2.71 14.24
C VAL A 127 33.80 1.52 15.16
N ASN A 128 33.84 0.34 14.56
CA ASN A 128 33.81 -0.92 15.27
C ASN A 128 35.24 -1.35 15.59
N PHE A 129 35.61 -1.35 16.86
CA PHE A 129 36.87 -1.86 17.34
C PHE A 129 36.68 -3.27 17.89
N THR A 130 37.37 -4.24 17.30
CA THR A 130 37.35 -5.64 17.74
C THR A 130 38.74 -6.05 18.18
N VAL A 131 38.90 -6.32 19.47
CA VAL A 131 40.11 -6.91 20.04
C VAL A 131 39.96 -8.43 20.01
N TYR A 132 40.90 -9.10 19.36
CA TYR A 132 40.91 -10.57 19.28
C TYR A 132 41.72 -11.22 20.38
N SER A 133 42.78 -10.55 20.84
CA SER A 133 43.61 -11.00 21.96
C SER A 133 44.49 -9.85 22.46
N VAL A 134 44.91 -9.95 23.72
CA VAL A 134 45.90 -9.08 24.35
C VAL A 134 47.05 -9.91 24.93
N ASN A 135 48.24 -9.31 25.02
CA ASN A 135 49.37 -9.85 25.75
C ASN A 135 49.97 -8.76 26.63
N THR A 136 49.50 -8.71 27.87
CA THR A 136 49.93 -7.77 28.92
C THR A 136 51.30 -8.11 29.52
N THR A 137 51.77 -9.34 29.32
CA THR A 137 53.06 -9.83 29.85
C THR A 137 54.24 -9.54 28.93
N ALA A 138 53.97 -9.19 27.66
CA ALA A 138 55.00 -8.76 26.72
C ALA A 138 55.57 -7.39 27.13
N THR A 139 56.80 -7.08 26.69
CA THR A 139 57.43 -5.79 26.94
C THR A 139 57.87 -5.15 25.61
N PRO A 140 57.16 -4.11 25.13
CA PRO A 140 55.92 -3.57 25.70
C PRO A 140 54.69 -4.48 25.46
N PRO A 141 53.60 -4.28 26.23
CA PRO A 141 52.32 -4.97 26.02
C PRO A 141 51.80 -4.76 24.60
N TYR A 142 51.04 -5.72 24.10
CA TYR A 142 50.46 -5.60 22.76
C TYR A 142 49.07 -6.20 22.62
N VAL A 143 48.37 -5.79 21.56
CA VAL A 143 46.99 -6.19 21.25
C VAL A 143 46.85 -6.53 19.76
N ASN A 144 46.06 -7.56 19.48
CA ASN A 144 45.56 -7.83 18.12
C ASN A 144 44.18 -7.21 17.99
N ILE A 145 44.08 -6.21 17.12
CA ILE A 145 42.87 -5.41 16.94
C ILE A 145 42.51 -5.26 15.47
N LYS A 146 41.20 -5.30 15.20
CA LYS A 146 40.62 -4.94 13.92
C LYS A 146 39.73 -3.73 14.12
N MET A 147 39.89 -2.78 13.22
CA MET A 147 39.03 -1.61 13.15
C MET A 147 38.22 -1.69 11.86
N GLU A 148 36.91 -1.54 11.98
CA GLU A 148 36.01 -1.42 10.84
C GLU A 148 35.29 -0.09 10.93
N ILE A 149 35.51 0.77 9.96
CA ILE A 149 34.70 1.99 9.82
C ILE A 149 33.47 1.59 9.01
N LEU A 150 32.30 1.64 9.64
CA LEU A 150 31.03 1.47 8.96
C LEU A 150 30.76 2.71 8.13
N GLN A 151 31.06 2.62 6.84
CA GLN A 151 30.71 3.62 5.85
C GLN A 151 29.46 3.17 5.08
N PRO A 152 28.74 4.08 4.41
CA PRO A 152 27.51 3.75 3.68
C PRO A 152 27.68 2.64 2.62
N TRP A 153 28.89 2.48 2.07
CA TRP A 153 29.24 1.50 1.03
C TRP A 153 29.90 0.22 1.57
N GLY A 154 29.83 -0.03 2.88
CA GLY A 154 30.34 -1.23 3.53
C GLY A 154 31.55 -0.97 4.43
N PRO A 155 31.94 -1.96 5.26
CA PRO A 155 33.00 -1.79 6.23
C PRO A 155 34.34 -1.57 5.52
N CYS A 156 34.99 -0.44 5.77
CA CYS A 156 36.41 -0.30 5.48
C CYS A 156 37.16 -1.01 6.60
N VAL A 157 37.74 -2.17 6.28
CA VAL A 157 38.45 -3.00 7.26
C VAL A 157 39.93 -2.68 7.24
N VAL A 158 40.45 -2.18 8.36
CA VAL A 158 41.89 -2.11 8.61
C VAL A 158 42.23 -3.13 9.69
N TYR A 159 43.04 -4.12 9.31
CA TYR A 159 43.56 -5.14 10.21
C TYR A 159 45.00 -4.77 10.59
N GLN A 160 45.30 -4.68 11.89
CA GLN A 160 46.64 -4.35 12.35
C GLN A 160 46.99 -5.12 13.63
N ASP A 161 48.01 -5.97 13.54
CA ASP A 161 48.66 -6.56 14.72
C ASP A 161 49.57 -5.48 15.33
N TYR A 162 49.38 -5.18 16.60
CA TYR A 162 50.15 -4.13 17.27
C TYR A 162 51.23 -4.69 18.17
N ALA A 163 52.26 -3.89 18.48
CA ALA A 163 53.38 -4.31 19.33
C ALA A 163 53.87 -3.27 20.36
N ASN A 164 53.60 -1.95 20.24
CA ASN A 164 54.16 -0.92 21.15
C ASN A 164 53.21 0.27 21.44
N GLU A 165 53.34 0.93 22.60
CA GLU A 165 52.57 2.14 23.03
C GLU A 165 52.66 3.37 22.10
N SER A 166 53.48 3.34 21.04
CA SER A 166 53.75 4.49 20.16
C SER A 166 53.38 4.30 18.71
N ASP A 167 52.89 3.11 18.32
CA ASP A 167 52.40 2.95 16.95
C ASP A 167 51.09 3.76 16.82
N THR A 168 50.51 3.96 15.64
CA THR A 168 49.21 4.66 15.48
C THR A 168 48.28 3.82 14.61
N LEU A 169 47.01 3.66 15.02
CA LEU A 169 45.97 3.05 14.20
C LEU A 169 45.55 4.10 13.17
N LEU A 170 45.75 3.82 11.88
CA LEU A 170 45.44 4.76 10.78
C LEU A 170 46.13 6.13 10.98
N LYS A 171 47.43 6.20 10.66
CA LYS A 171 48.32 7.39 10.64
C LYS A 171 47.83 8.56 11.51
N ASP A 172 48.16 8.48 12.79
CA ASP A 172 48.00 9.53 13.82
C ASP A 172 46.55 9.90 14.18
N SER A 173 45.55 9.15 13.73
CA SER A 173 44.13 9.44 14.02
C SER A 173 43.62 8.72 15.27
N PHE A 174 44.08 7.50 15.54
CA PHE A 174 43.69 6.72 16.71
C PHE A 174 44.92 6.17 17.42
N ASN A 175 44.97 6.30 18.74
CA ASN A 175 46.10 5.85 19.56
C ASN A 175 45.64 4.99 20.72
N ILE A 176 46.23 3.81 20.86
CA ILE A 176 45.97 2.93 22.01
C ILE A 176 46.74 3.51 23.19
N THR A 177 46.03 3.92 24.24
CA THR A 177 46.64 4.57 25.41
C THR A 177 46.77 3.66 26.62
N GLU A 178 46.07 2.52 26.64
CA GLU A 178 46.09 1.57 27.75
C GLU A 178 45.75 0.16 27.27
N ILE A 179 46.51 -0.84 27.74
CA ILE A 179 46.27 -2.27 27.50
C ILE A 179 46.37 -2.98 28.85
N THR A 180 45.27 -3.58 29.30
CA THR A 180 45.18 -4.38 30.53
C THR A 180 44.56 -5.75 30.24
N ASP A 181 44.51 -6.61 31.25
CA ASP A 181 43.83 -7.91 31.12
C ASP A 181 42.30 -7.74 30.98
N ASP A 182 41.76 -6.62 31.46
CA ASP A 182 40.31 -6.37 31.52
C ASP A 182 39.80 -5.43 30.42
N ASN A 183 40.66 -4.57 29.86
CA ASN A 183 40.27 -3.59 28.84
C ASN A 183 41.42 -3.09 27.96
N VAL A 184 41.05 -2.56 26.80
CA VAL A 184 41.90 -1.75 25.90
C VAL A 184 41.26 -0.38 25.72
N THR A 185 42.03 0.69 25.89
CA THR A 185 41.55 2.07 25.69
C THR A 185 42.19 2.71 24.47
N ILE A 186 41.35 3.30 23.61
CA ILE A 186 41.73 3.98 22.37
C ILE A 186 41.35 5.46 22.49
N ARG A 187 42.31 6.36 22.29
CA ARG A 187 42.10 7.80 22.18
C ARG A 187 42.01 8.21 20.72
N TRP A 188 41.08 9.12 20.44
CA TRP A 188 40.86 9.70 19.12
C TRP A 188 41.69 10.99 19.04
N ASP A 189 42.76 10.98 18.24
CA ASP A 189 43.74 12.08 18.14
C ASP A 189 43.66 12.88 16.83
N GLY A 190 42.83 12.40 15.89
CA GLY A 190 42.48 13.13 14.68
C GLY A 190 41.32 14.11 14.87
N TRP A 191 41.09 14.94 13.85
CA TRP A 191 39.81 15.59 13.69
C TRP A 191 38.85 14.67 12.94
N PHE A 192 37.64 14.53 13.46
CA PHE A 192 36.61 13.69 12.85
C PHE A 192 35.35 14.51 12.65
N LEU A 193 34.91 14.55 11.40
CA LEU A 193 33.61 15.07 11.02
C LEU A 193 32.68 13.86 10.89
N ILE A 194 31.63 13.81 11.71
CA ILE A 194 30.63 12.75 11.76
C ILE A 194 29.29 13.36 11.33
N ALA A 195 28.67 12.79 10.31
CA ALA A 195 27.32 13.13 9.89
C ALA A 195 26.36 12.00 10.28
N ASN A 196 25.12 12.36 10.66
CA ASN A 196 24.03 11.42 10.97
C ASN A 196 22.72 11.97 10.44
N SER A 197 21.91 11.15 9.78
CA SER A 197 20.55 11.58 9.42
C SER A 197 19.73 11.83 10.68
N THR A 198 18.87 12.85 10.66
CA THR A 198 17.88 13.06 11.73
C THR A 198 16.65 12.16 11.56
N LEU A 199 16.53 11.48 10.41
CA LEU A 199 15.43 10.60 10.07
C LEU A 199 15.70 9.19 10.61
N ASP A 200 15.35 8.96 11.88
CA ASP A 200 15.35 7.63 12.47
C ASP A 200 14.03 6.92 12.17
N ILE A 201 14.01 6.11 11.11
CA ILE A 201 12.83 5.32 10.75
C ILE A 201 13.08 3.88 11.18
N GLU A 202 12.27 3.36 12.11
CA GLU A 202 12.33 1.96 12.55
C GLU A 202 11.36 1.11 11.72
N GLY A 203 11.83 0.16 10.89
CA GLY A 203 10.94 -0.75 10.12
C GLY A 203 11.57 -1.58 8.99
N ASP A 204 10.73 -2.21 8.12
CA ASP A 204 11.17 -3.14 7.04
C ASP A 204 11.04 -2.44 5.71
N PHE A 205 11.85 -1.41 5.54
CA PHE A 205 11.77 -0.61 4.33
C PHE A 205 12.52 -1.34 3.24
N ARG A 206 11.79 -1.88 2.28
CA ARG A 206 12.32 -2.02 0.92
C ARG A 206 12.25 -0.68 0.18
N ILE A 207 11.20 0.12 0.43
CA ILE A 207 11.00 1.44 -0.17
C ILE A 207 10.13 2.31 0.78
N ALA A 208 10.42 3.61 0.93
CA ALA A 208 9.47 4.59 1.47
C ALA A 208 9.13 5.67 0.43
N ARG A 209 8.18 6.54 0.79
CA ARG A 209 7.68 7.61 -0.06
C ARG A 209 7.73 8.92 0.68
N LEU A 210 8.34 9.94 0.09
CA LEU A 210 8.27 11.30 0.58
C LEU A 210 7.22 12.07 -0.21
N VAL A 211 6.35 12.77 0.49
CA VAL A 211 5.28 13.57 -0.10
C VAL A 211 5.29 14.95 0.52
N ASN A 212 5.65 15.97 -0.25
CA ASN A 212 5.52 17.34 0.20
C ASN A 212 4.04 17.75 0.16
N VAL A 213 3.45 18.00 1.33
CA VAL A 213 2.01 18.30 1.44
C VAL A 213 1.72 19.78 1.64
N SER A 214 2.70 20.54 2.13
CA SER A 214 2.67 21.99 2.33
C SER A 214 4.08 22.54 2.55
N ASP A 215 4.22 23.86 2.64
CA ASP A 215 5.50 24.53 2.97
C ASP A 215 6.04 24.15 4.35
N ASP A 216 5.17 23.72 5.27
CA ASP A 216 5.52 23.42 6.67
C ASP A 216 5.70 21.92 6.94
N TYR A 217 5.10 21.05 6.13
CA TYR A 217 5.00 19.62 6.40
C TYR A 217 5.25 18.73 5.19
N GLU A 218 5.92 17.60 5.46
CA GLU A 218 6.07 16.49 4.53
C GLU A 218 5.59 15.18 5.19
N LEU A 219 5.17 14.23 4.36
CA LEU A 219 4.79 12.89 4.79
C LEU A 219 5.84 11.89 4.35
N ILE A 220 6.27 11.04 5.27
CA ILE A 220 7.05 9.84 4.97
C ILE A 220 6.14 8.64 5.15
N ILE A 221 5.92 7.88 4.09
CA ILE A 221 4.97 6.78 4.05
C ILE A 221 5.74 5.47 3.80
N TYR A 222 5.59 4.48 4.68
CA TYR A 222 6.42 3.28 4.68
C TYR A 222 5.76 2.05 5.33
N ASN A 223 6.44 0.90 5.27
CA ASN A 223 6.06 -0.37 5.92
C ASN A 223 6.89 -0.66 7.19
N ASN A 224 6.28 -0.76 8.36
CA ASN A 224 6.96 -0.95 9.65
C ASN A 224 7.11 -2.44 10.03
N LYS A 225 8.30 -2.86 10.48
CA LYS A 225 8.60 -4.22 10.99
C LYS A 225 7.72 -4.64 12.16
N LYS A 226 7.34 -3.67 13.00
CA LYS A 226 6.66 -3.92 14.27
C LYS A 226 5.20 -4.27 14.08
N TYR A 227 4.57 -3.74 13.03
CA TYR A 227 3.21 -4.08 12.68
C TYR A 227 3.28 -5.25 11.71
N LYS A 228 2.72 -6.41 12.11
CA LYS A 228 2.53 -7.50 11.16
C LYS A 228 1.54 -7.00 10.12
N THR A 229 1.96 -6.90 8.87
CA THR A 229 1.11 -6.43 7.78
C THR A 229 0.60 -7.62 6.97
N ALA A 230 -0.41 -7.43 6.13
CA ALA A 230 -0.91 -8.46 5.20
C ALA A 230 0.19 -9.06 4.30
N ARG A 231 1.36 -8.41 4.18
CA ARG A 231 2.56 -8.93 3.52
C ARG A 231 3.19 -10.14 4.24
N ASP A 232 3.01 -10.25 5.55
CA ASP A 232 3.53 -11.35 6.37
C ASP A 232 2.63 -12.60 6.34
N LEU A 233 1.45 -12.48 5.70
CA LEU A 233 0.44 -13.53 5.57
C LEU A 233 0.37 -13.91 4.08
N GLU A 234 1.19 -14.89 3.70
CA GLU A 234 1.27 -15.37 2.31
C GLU A 234 -0.11 -15.76 1.75
N SER A 235 -0.29 -15.53 0.45
CA SER A 235 -1.37 -16.06 -0.40
C SER A 235 -2.79 -15.53 -0.12
N TRP A 236 -3.11 -14.27 -0.43
CA TRP A 236 -3.92 -13.81 -1.59
C TRP A 236 -4.14 -12.28 -1.42
N ASN A 237 -4.27 -11.48 -2.49
CA ASN A 237 -4.75 -10.07 -2.57
C ASN A 237 -3.90 -9.06 -3.37
N THR A 238 -4.64 -8.12 -3.96
CA THR A 238 -4.26 -7.02 -4.87
C THR A 238 -3.64 -5.80 -4.16
N PHE A 239 -3.66 -5.73 -2.82
CA PHE A 239 -3.19 -4.59 -2.02
C PHE A 239 -1.97 -4.89 -1.13
N LYS A 240 -1.28 -6.02 -1.37
CA LYS A 240 -0.16 -6.54 -0.57
C LYS A 240 1.05 -5.63 -0.39
N GLU A 241 1.10 -4.52 -1.11
CA GLU A 241 2.23 -3.58 -1.08
C GLU A 241 1.86 -2.20 -0.54
N LEU A 242 0.66 -2.01 0.01
CA LEU A 242 0.29 -0.76 0.65
C LEU A 242 1.09 -0.52 1.95
N PRO A 243 1.64 0.69 2.15
CA PRO A 243 2.26 1.12 3.39
C PRO A 243 1.31 1.09 4.59
N ASP A 244 1.86 0.89 5.78
CA ASP A 244 1.12 0.84 7.04
C ASP A 244 1.33 2.06 7.95
N VAL A 245 2.30 2.90 7.64
CA VAL A 245 2.66 4.03 8.49
C VAL A 245 2.83 5.28 7.65
N VAL A 246 2.28 6.38 8.20
CA VAL A 246 2.46 7.73 7.70
C VAL A 246 3.06 8.57 8.82
N ARG A 247 4.30 9.00 8.62
CA ARG A 247 4.99 9.90 9.53
C ARG A 247 4.95 11.31 9.00
N VAL A 248 4.52 12.26 9.82
CA VAL A 248 4.56 13.69 9.52
C VAL A 248 5.87 14.25 10.05
N ILE A 249 6.59 14.97 9.20
CA ILE A 249 7.80 15.70 9.54
C ILE A 249 7.66 17.18 9.17
N TYR A 250 8.40 18.04 9.86
CA TYR A 250 8.52 19.44 9.45
C TYR A 250 9.43 19.57 8.23
N THR A 251 8.98 20.32 7.21
CA THR A 251 9.81 20.61 6.02
C THR A 251 11.07 21.40 6.39
N SER A 252 11.00 22.22 7.44
CA SER A 252 12.10 23.11 7.83
C SER A 252 13.32 22.40 8.42
N ASN A 253 13.15 21.20 8.95
CA ASN A 253 14.21 20.53 9.71
C ASN A 253 14.12 18.99 9.77
N GLY A 254 13.16 18.38 9.07
CA GLY A 254 12.96 16.93 9.03
C GLY A 254 12.53 16.29 10.36
N SER A 255 12.31 17.08 11.42
CA SER A 255 11.97 16.55 12.73
C SER A 255 10.56 15.97 12.75
N MET A 256 10.41 14.84 13.42
CA MET A 256 9.13 14.13 13.51
C MET A 256 8.13 14.95 14.33
N VAL A 257 6.95 15.15 13.74
CA VAL A 257 5.79 15.73 14.40
C VAL A 257 5.01 14.63 15.09
N LYS A 258 4.57 13.64 14.30
CA LYS A 258 3.71 12.55 14.76
C LYS A 258 3.64 11.42 13.72
N GLU A 259 3.31 10.24 14.21
CA GLU A 259 3.06 9.05 13.39
C GLU A 259 1.56 8.73 13.35
N TYR A 260 1.07 8.32 12.19
CA TYR A 260 -0.31 7.97 11.88
C TYR A 260 -0.34 6.64 11.12
N LYS A 261 -1.50 5.98 11.16
CA LYS A 261 -1.82 4.82 10.32
C LYS A 261 -2.34 5.26 8.95
N ILE A 262 -2.21 4.42 7.92
CA ILE A 262 -2.95 4.65 6.67
C ILE A 262 -4.47 4.69 6.97
N GLY A 263 -5.24 5.49 6.22
CA GLY A 263 -6.66 5.70 6.50
C GLY A 263 -6.97 6.63 7.69
N GLN A 264 -6.01 6.90 8.58
CA GLN A 264 -6.21 7.83 9.69
C GLN A 264 -6.07 9.29 9.23
N ILE A 265 -6.99 10.16 9.66
CA ILE A 265 -6.90 11.61 9.40
C ILE A 265 -5.66 12.18 10.10
N ILE A 266 -4.77 12.75 9.30
CA ILE A 266 -3.56 13.45 9.74
C ILE A 266 -3.96 14.86 10.14
N GLN A 267 -3.80 15.21 11.42
CA GLN A 267 -4.34 16.45 11.99
C GLN A 267 -3.71 17.70 11.36
N GLU A 268 -2.43 17.61 10.99
CA GLU A 268 -1.63 18.71 10.43
C GLU A 268 -2.12 19.13 9.04
N ILE A 269 -2.70 18.22 8.27
CA ILE A 269 -3.18 18.48 6.90
C ILE A 269 -4.67 18.24 6.69
N GLY A 270 -5.39 17.77 7.70
CA GLY A 270 -6.83 17.50 7.67
C GLY A 270 -7.25 16.38 6.70
N LYS A 271 -6.33 15.53 6.26
CA LYS A 271 -6.57 14.46 5.28
C LYS A 271 -5.90 13.16 5.73
N ALA A 272 -6.41 12.03 5.28
CA ALA A 272 -5.80 10.73 5.42
C ALA A 272 -5.11 10.34 4.11
N VAL A 273 -4.04 9.54 4.20
CA VAL A 273 -3.56 8.77 3.06
C VAL A 273 -4.53 7.63 2.85
N VAL A 274 -5.15 7.57 1.67
CA VAL A 274 -6.22 6.60 1.36
C VAL A 274 -5.88 5.67 0.21
N GLY A 275 -4.75 5.84 -0.47
CA GLY A 275 -4.35 4.96 -1.55
C GLY A 275 -3.14 5.47 -2.29
N GLY A 276 -2.71 4.72 -3.31
CA GLY A 276 -1.52 5.01 -4.09
C GLY A 276 -0.24 4.92 -3.26
N ALA A 277 0.38 3.74 -3.21
CA ALA A 277 1.73 3.60 -2.67
C ALA A 277 2.34 2.23 -2.97
N GLU A 278 2.03 1.67 -4.15
CA GLU A 278 2.78 0.50 -4.63
C GLU A 278 4.22 0.87 -4.98
N LYS A 279 5.08 -0.14 -5.04
CA LYS A 279 6.52 0.03 -5.34
C LYS A 279 6.79 0.80 -6.64
N TRP A 280 5.89 0.68 -7.61
CA TRP A 280 6.01 1.27 -8.95
C TRP A 280 5.19 2.55 -9.13
N ASN A 281 4.41 2.95 -8.12
CA ASN A 281 3.52 4.09 -8.21
C ASN A 281 4.19 5.34 -7.64
N GLU A 282 4.30 6.37 -8.47
CA GLU A 282 4.82 7.70 -8.13
C GLU A 282 3.72 8.64 -7.62
N LYS A 283 2.59 8.10 -7.14
CA LYS A 283 1.45 8.88 -6.64
C LYS A 283 0.90 8.35 -5.33
N VAL A 284 0.46 9.30 -4.50
CA VAL A 284 -0.32 9.10 -3.27
C VAL A 284 -1.65 9.83 -3.39
N TYR A 285 -2.71 9.21 -2.85
CA TYR A 285 -4.02 9.81 -2.75
C TYR A 285 -4.34 10.21 -1.32
N LEU A 286 -4.69 11.49 -1.15
CA LEU A 286 -5.11 12.06 0.12
C LEU A 286 -6.59 12.39 0.08
N SER A 287 -7.34 12.03 1.10
CA SER A 287 -8.78 12.31 1.19
C SER A 287 -9.18 12.68 2.62
N ASP A 288 -10.13 13.58 2.75
CA ASP A 288 -10.87 13.90 3.98
C ASP A 288 -12.29 13.29 3.97
N PHE A 289 -12.61 12.52 2.93
CA PHE A 289 -13.92 11.92 2.79
C PHE A 289 -14.12 10.81 3.84
N THR A 290 -15.19 10.94 4.62
CA THR A 290 -15.55 9.99 5.67
C THR A 290 -17.01 9.58 5.57
N ILE A 291 -17.30 8.33 5.94
CA ILE A 291 -18.65 7.79 6.13
C ILE A 291 -18.75 7.34 7.59
N LYS A 292 -19.80 7.80 8.28
CA LYS A 292 -20.02 7.53 9.72
C LYS A 292 -18.78 7.82 10.60
N GLY A 293 -17.95 8.80 10.21
CA GLY A 293 -16.75 9.21 10.94
C GLY A 293 -15.50 8.37 10.66
N LYS A 294 -15.59 7.36 9.78
CA LYS A 294 -14.46 6.57 9.29
C LYS A 294 -14.07 7.00 7.88
N THR A 295 -12.77 7.08 7.62
CA THR A 295 -12.25 7.36 6.27
C THR A 295 -12.54 6.18 5.36
N VAL A 296 -12.84 6.45 4.09
CA VAL A 296 -12.93 5.41 3.06
C VAL A 296 -11.52 5.10 2.55
N TYR A 297 -11.01 3.92 2.85
CA TYR A 297 -9.69 3.45 2.40
C TYR A 297 -9.65 1.91 2.40
N PRO A 298 -8.78 1.28 1.59
CA PRO A 298 -7.96 1.88 0.58
C PRO A 298 -8.78 2.17 -0.69
N ILE A 299 -8.37 3.19 -1.43
CA ILE A 299 -8.88 3.52 -2.75
C ILE A 299 -7.93 2.89 -3.78
N PRO A 300 -8.43 2.06 -4.72
CA PRO A 300 -7.60 1.37 -5.72
C PRO A 300 -6.83 2.34 -6.62
N TRP A 301 -5.61 1.97 -7.00
CA TRP A 301 -4.63 2.94 -7.52
C TRP A 301 -4.42 2.97 -9.03
N TRP A 302 -4.93 1.99 -9.75
CA TRP A 302 -4.78 1.80 -11.20
C TRP A 302 -5.75 2.63 -12.07
N SER A 303 -6.34 3.73 -11.56
CA SER A 303 -7.10 4.64 -12.44
C SER A 303 -6.12 5.43 -13.31
N CYS A 304 -5.66 4.83 -14.41
CA CYS A 304 -4.60 5.39 -15.25
C CYS A 304 -4.96 6.72 -15.91
N ASP A 305 -6.25 6.97 -16.16
CA ASP A 305 -6.72 8.09 -16.99
C ASP A 305 -7.28 9.25 -16.15
N ALA A 306 -8.13 8.97 -15.16
CA ALA A 306 -8.54 9.91 -14.13
C ALA A 306 -9.13 9.18 -12.91
N PRO A 307 -8.93 9.69 -11.68
CA PRO A 307 -9.54 9.13 -10.48
C PRO A 307 -11.06 9.27 -10.53
N VAL A 308 -11.75 8.16 -10.79
CA VAL A 308 -13.21 8.08 -10.77
C VAL A 308 -13.61 7.07 -9.71
N TYR A 309 -14.08 7.59 -8.58
CA TYR A 309 -14.55 6.78 -7.46
C TYR A 309 -15.96 7.20 -7.07
N TYR A 310 -16.85 6.21 -6.95
CA TYR A 310 -18.19 6.40 -6.42
C TYR A 310 -18.40 5.46 -5.26
N ILE A 311 -19.09 5.91 -4.23
CA ILE A 311 -19.45 5.07 -3.10
C ILE A 311 -20.95 5.08 -2.89
N GLY A 312 -21.49 3.90 -2.66
CA GLY A 312 -22.89 3.64 -2.37
C GLY A 312 -23.05 2.80 -1.12
N ASN A 313 -24.28 2.76 -0.62
CA ASN A 313 -24.71 1.81 0.41
C ASN A 313 -25.98 1.07 -0.05
N PHE A 314 -26.21 -0.10 0.50
CA PHE A 314 -27.40 -0.91 0.25
C PHE A 314 -27.67 -1.88 1.41
N THR A 315 -28.89 -2.39 1.50
CA THR A 315 -29.25 -3.55 2.34
C THR A 315 -29.56 -4.75 1.46
N GLU A 316 -29.46 -5.96 2.00
CA GLU A 316 -29.84 -7.21 1.32
C GLU A 316 -31.27 -7.14 0.76
N GLN A 317 -32.21 -6.65 1.57
CA GLN A 317 -33.59 -6.43 1.15
C GLN A 317 -33.69 -5.46 -0.05
N SER A 318 -32.88 -4.40 -0.05
CA SER A 318 -32.91 -3.39 -1.13
C SER A 318 -32.29 -3.86 -2.43
N ALA A 319 -31.31 -4.77 -2.35
CA ALA A 319 -30.64 -5.38 -3.49
C ALA A 319 -31.25 -6.74 -3.86
N SER A 320 -32.18 -7.26 -3.06
CA SER A 320 -32.80 -8.59 -3.20
C SER A 320 -31.75 -9.70 -3.35
N ILE A 321 -30.69 -9.61 -2.55
CA ILE A 321 -29.62 -10.60 -2.47
C ILE A 321 -29.25 -10.83 -1.02
N ASP A 322 -29.03 -12.10 -0.69
CA ASP A 322 -28.48 -12.57 0.57
C ASP A 322 -26.95 -12.49 0.46
N VAL A 323 -26.37 -11.52 1.17
CA VAL A 323 -24.96 -11.19 1.07
C VAL A 323 -24.14 -12.02 2.05
N ASN A 324 -24.65 -12.17 3.27
CA ASN A 324 -24.02 -12.88 4.38
C ASN A 324 -24.25 -14.42 4.36
N MET A 325 -25.05 -14.90 3.39
CA MET A 325 -25.45 -16.31 3.19
C MET A 325 -26.24 -16.90 4.36
N ASP A 326 -27.05 -16.07 5.04
CA ASP A 326 -27.90 -16.44 6.17
C ASP A 326 -29.31 -16.90 5.77
N TRP A 327 -29.59 -16.94 4.46
CA TRP A 327 -30.85 -17.39 3.85
C TRP A 327 -32.03 -16.45 4.03
N GLU A 328 -31.79 -15.29 4.63
CA GLU A 328 -32.76 -14.23 4.86
C GLU A 328 -32.33 -12.96 4.10
N TYR A 329 -33.28 -12.06 3.85
CA TYR A 329 -32.95 -10.74 3.32
C TYR A 329 -33.15 -9.73 4.43
N ASN A 330 -32.06 -9.19 4.93
CA ASN A 330 -32.11 -8.23 6.03
C ASN A 330 -32.22 -6.79 5.52
N ASP A 331 -32.96 -5.95 6.25
CA ASP A 331 -33.09 -4.51 5.99
C ASP A 331 -32.26 -3.64 6.95
N THR A 332 -31.61 -4.28 7.91
CA THR A 332 -30.89 -3.63 9.02
C THR A 332 -29.38 -3.52 8.76
N PRO A 333 -28.68 -4.57 8.31
CA PRO A 333 -27.27 -4.47 7.95
C PRO A 333 -27.12 -3.60 6.72
N GLU A 334 -26.18 -2.67 6.78
CA GLU A 334 -25.88 -1.75 5.69
C GLU A 334 -24.53 -2.09 5.11
N TYR A 335 -24.53 -2.54 3.86
CA TYR A 335 -23.36 -2.83 3.07
C TYR A 335 -22.96 -1.61 2.26
N TYR A 336 -21.69 -1.52 1.92
CA TYR A 336 -21.11 -0.46 1.12
C TYR A 336 -20.54 -1.02 -0.17
N VAL A 337 -20.54 -0.18 -1.20
CA VAL A 337 -19.98 -0.51 -2.50
C VAL A 337 -19.13 0.64 -3.02
N LEU A 338 -17.86 0.37 -3.28
CA LEU A 338 -16.92 1.29 -3.92
C LEU A 338 -16.79 0.94 -5.40
N PHE A 339 -17.20 1.84 -6.28
CA PHE A 339 -17.03 1.73 -7.72
C PHE A 339 -15.81 2.51 -8.19
N TYR A 340 -14.99 1.90 -9.05
CA TYR A 340 -13.80 2.54 -9.61
C TYR A 340 -13.51 2.08 -11.02
N ASP A 341 -12.70 2.87 -11.71
CA ASP A 341 -12.14 2.51 -13.00
C ASP A 341 -10.93 1.58 -12.82
N GLY A 342 -11.11 0.31 -13.19
CA GLY A 342 -10.04 -0.70 -13.21
C GLY A 342 -9.45 -0.92 -14.60
N THR A 343 -9.79 -0.09 -15.58
CA THR A 343 -9.38 -0.24 -16.98
C THR A 343 -8.57 0.98 -17.42
N CYS A 344 -7.34 0.75 -17.89
CA CYS A 344 -6.47 1.80 -18.44
C CYS A 344 -6.70 1.93 -19.95
N ASP A 345 -7.93 2.28 -20.36
CA ASP A 345 -8.37 2.31 -21.77
C ASP A 345 -8.56 3.73 -22.34
N GLY A 346 -8.23 4.78 -21.56
CA GLY A 346 -8.43 6.17 -21.93
C GLY A 346 -9.84 6.71 -21.62
N ILE A 347 -10.74 5.88 -21.08
CA ILE A 347 -12.14 6.24 -20.82
C ILE A 347 -12.43 6.16 -19.32
N SER A 348 -12.47 7.32 -18.66
CA SER A 348 -12.71 7.42 -17.22
C SER A 348 -14.14 7.02 -16.81
N LYS A 349 -14.37 5.73 -16.59
CA LYS A 349 -15.67 5.17 -16.18
C LYS A 349 -15.47 3.98 -15.24
N PRO A 350 -16.36 3.76 -14.27
CA PRO A 350 -16.25 2.58 -13.42
C PRO A 350 -16.41 1.29 -14.21
N THR A 351 -15.53 0.34 -13.93
CA THR A 351 -15.54 -1.02 -14.53
C THR A 351 -15.49 -2.11 -13.46
N MET A 352 -15.13 -1.74 -12.23
CA MET A 352 -14.99 -2.60 -11.08
C MET A 352 -15.81 -2.09 -9.89
N LYS A 353 -16.05 -3.00 -8.94
CA LYS A 353 -16.66 -2.70 -7.64
C LYS A 353 -15.97 -3.49 -6.52
N ILE A 354 -15.91 -2.92 -5.34
CA ILE A 354 -15.60 -3.60 -4.08
C ILE A 354 -16.84 -3.51 -3.21
N VAL A 355 -17.27 -4.63 -2.64
CA VAL A 355 -18.38 -4.66 -1.69
C VAL A 355 -17.87 -5.09 -0.33
N ASP A 356 -18.37 -4.42 0.69
CA ASP A 356 -17.96 -4.54 2.09
C ASP A 356 -19.18 -4.32 2.99
N ASP A 357 -19.16 -4.80 4.23
CA ASP A 357 -20.17 -4.54 5.25
C ASP A 357 -19.79 -3.36 6.16
N ASP A 358 -18.58 -2.84 6.00
CA ASP A 358 -18.16 -1.58 6.57
C ASP A 358 -17.53 -0.61 5.55
N THR A 359 -16.96 0.49 6.05
CA THR A 359 -16.42 1.58 5.22
C THR A 359 -14.91 1.48 5.00
N ILE A 360 -14.27 0.48 5.58
CA ILE A 360 -12.84 0.20 5.56
C ILE A 360 -12.64 -1.01 4.66
N PHE A 361 -12.22 -0.76 3.42
CA PHE A 361 -12.09 -1.78 2.38
C PHE A 361 -10.70 -2.49 2.40
N ASP A 362 -10.05 -2.62 3.58
CA ASP A 362 -8.66 -3.08 3.77
C ASP A 362 -8.49 -4.57 4.17
N MET A 363 -8.85 -5.51 3.31
CA MET A 363 -8.74 -6.96 3.61
C MET A 363 -7.34 -7.50 4.03
N SER A 364 -7.29 -8.18 5.18
CA SER A 364 -6.23 -9.13 5.60
C SER A 364 -6.80 -10.49 5.99
N TRP A 365 -6.07 -11.58 5.69
CA TRP A 365 -6.49 -12.95 6.01
C TRP A 365 -5.61 -13.57 7.11
N SER A 366 -6.23 -14.03 8.20
CA SER A 366 -5.55 -14.79 9.25
C SER A 366 -6.07 -16.23 9.34
N GLU A 367 -5.42 -17.05 10.15
CA GLU A 367 -5.92 -18.41 10.50
C GLU A 367 -7.29 -18.40 11.20
N TYR A 368 -7.77 -17.23 11.65
CA TYR A 368 -9.06 -17.05 12.34
C TYR A 368 -10.12 -16.33 11.50
N GLY A 369 -9.86 -16.05 10.21
CA GLY A 369 -10.80 -15.36 9.31
C GLY A 369 -10.27 -14.01 8.78
N PRO A 370 -11.12 -13.20 8.13
CA PRO A 370 -10.80 -11.86 7.63
C PRO A 370 -10.69 -10.82 8.74
N TRP A 371 -9.79 -9.84 8.55
CA TRP A 371 -9.49 -8.74 9.47
C TRP A 371 -9.18 -7.46 8.69
N ASP A 372 -9.73 -6.34 9.15
CA ASP A 372 -9.21 -5.01 8.84
C ASP A 372 -7.72 -4.93 9.16
N TYR A 373 -7.00 -4.10 8.41
CA TYR A 373 -5.56 -3.92 8.56
C TYR A 373 -5.14 -3.42 9.96
N TYR A 374 -6.04 -2.72 10.66
CA TYR A 374 -5.75 -2.08 11.96
C TYR A 374 -6.63 -2.52 13.12
N GLY A 375 -7.35 -3.63 12.99
CA GLY A 375 -8.24 -4.12 14.02
C GLY A 375 -8.92 -5.43 13.65
N ASN A 376 -9.90 -5.84 14.44
CA ASN A 376 -10.84 -6.86 14.00
C ASN A 376 -11.75 -6.21 12.95
N GLU A 377 -12.20 -6.97 11.95
CA GLU A 377 -13.28 -6.51 11.06
C GLU A 377 -14.44 -5.98 11.90
N THR A 378 -14.96 -4.82 11.53
CA THR A 378 -16.12 -4.24 12.19
C THR A 378 -17.37 -4.40 11.35
N GLY A 379 -17.63 -5.66 10.98
CA GLY A 379 -18.71 -6.11 10.15
C GLY A 379 -19.68 -7.11 10.80
N GLU A 380 -20.69 -7.54 10.05
CA GLU A 380 -21.52 -8.69 10.38
C GLU A 380 -20.78 -10.01 10.08
N LEU A 381 -21.04 -11.00 10.93
CA LEU A 381 -20.53 -12.35 10.74
C LEU A 381 -21.32 -13.04 9.60
N GLU A 382 -20.63 -13.49 8.55
CA GLU A 382 -21.11 -14.51 7.61
C GLU A 382 -21.47 -15.82 8.35
N TRP A 383 -22.17 -16.70 7.64
CA TRP A 383 -22.41 -18.07 8.07
C TRP A 383 -21.09 -18.79 8.44
N ALA A 384 -21.06 -19.40 9.62
CA ALA A 384 -19.90 -20.00 10.30
C ALA A 384 -18.99 -19.05 11.11
N GLY A 385 -19.36 -17.78 11.28
CA GLY A 385 -18.70 -16.87 12.22
C GLY A 385 -17.44 -16.19 11.67
N THR A 386 -17.33 -16.08 10.35
CA THR A 386 -16.32 -15.28 9.63
C THR A 386 -16.96 -13.97 9.21
N ASN A 387 -16.32 -12.80 9.41
CA ASN A 387 -16.92 -11.52 8.97
C ASN A 387 -17.01 -11.42 7.44
N PHE A 388 -17.97 -10.64 6.93
CA PHE A 388 -18.09 -10.41 5.49
C PHE A 388 -16.92 -9.56 5.02
N SER A 389 -16.04 -10.16 4.21
CA SER A 389 -14.81 -9.51 3.76
C SER A 389 -14.95 -8.89 2.37
N GLU A 390 -14.12 -7.92 2.06
CA GLU A 390 -14.13 -7.12 0.84
C GLU A 390 -14.03 -7.97 -0.44
N ARG A 391 -15.12 -8.02 -1.19
CA ARG A 391 -15.17 -8.76 -2.46
C ARG A 391 -15.10 -7.81 -3.63
N GLU A 392 -13.95 -7.84 -4.29
CA GLU A 392 -13.71 -7.17 -5.57
C GLU A 392 -14.28 -8.01 -6.73
N SER A 393 -15.04 -7.37 -7.62
CA SER A 393 -15.49 -8.00 -8.86
C SER A 393 -15.76 -6.95 -9.94
N ARG A 394 -15.98 -7.39 -11.19
CA ARG A 394 -16.35 -6.47 -12.26
C ARG A 394 -17.78 -5.98 -12.04
N LEU A 395 -18.11 -4.80 -12.55
CA LEU A 395 -19.50 -4.30 -12.52
C LEU A 395 -20.48 -5.31 -13.10
N LYS A 396 -20.06 -6.05 -14.14
CA LYS A 396 -20.90 -7.02 -14.84
C LYS A 396 -21.05 -8.35 -14.12
N ASP A 397 -20.14 -8.68 -13.21
CA ASP A 397 -20.18 -9.96 -12.51
C ASP A 397 -21.42 -10.01 -11.61
N SER A 398 -22.05 -11.18 -11.53
CA SER A 398 -23.34 -11.36 -10.86
C SER A 398 -23.25 -11.22 -9.34
N TRP A 399 -22.06 -11.35 -8.77
CA TRP A 399 -21.86 -11.24 -7.34
C TRP A 399 -21.38 -9.83 -6.91
N PRO A 400 -22.01 -9.19 -5.90
CA PRO A 400 -23.35 -9.49 -5.39
C PRO A 400 -24.48 -9.07 -6.33
N PHE A 401 -24.23 -8.15 -7.25
CA PHE A 401 -25.22 -7.83 -8.26
C PHE A 401 -24.53 -7.28 -9.48
N THR A 402 -25.03 -7.57 -10.65
CA THR A 402 -24.61 -6.89 -11.87
C THR A 402 -25.08 -5.43 -11.78
N VAL A 403 -24.20 -4.47 -12.08
CA VAL A 403 -24.58 -3.07 -12.30
C VAL A 403 -24.80 -2.86 -13.80
N ILE A 404 -26.06 -2.60 -14.16
CA ILE A 404 -26.49 -2.38 -15.54
C ILE A 404 -26.15 -0.96 -15.98
N GLU A 405 -26.53 0.00 -15.15
CA GLU A 405 -26.38 1.43 -15.42
C GLU A 405 -25.95 2.15 -14.15
N LEU A 406 -24.99 3.05 -14.28
CA LEU A 406 -24.49 3.88 -13.20
C LEU A 406 -24.57 5.34 -13.64
N ASN A 407 -25.53 6.07 -13.06
CA ASN A 407 -25.75 7.48 -13.33
C ASN A 407 -25.39 8.30 -12.09
N VAL A 408 -24.25 8.96 -12.11
CA VAL A 408 -23.85 9.89 -11.06
C VAL A 408 -23.65 11.26 -11.68
N SER A 409 -24.69 12.10 -11.58
CA SER A 409 -24.70 13.44 -12.16
C SER A 409 -24.23 14.53 -11.18
N ASP A 410 -24.21 14.24 -9.88
CA ASP A 410 -23.73 15.12 -8.80
C ASP A 410 -22.96 14.29 -7.74
N PRO A 411 -21.92 14.84 -7.10
CA PRO A 411 -21.25 14.25 -5.94
C PRO A 411 -22.13 13.62 -4.87
N ASN A 412 -23.34 14.12 -4.64
CA ASN A 412 -24.21 13.65 -3.55
C ASN A 412 -25.44 12.88 -4.03
N ASN A 413 -25.62 12.72 -5.34
CA ASN A 413 -26.81 12.10 -5.89
C ASN A 413 -26.49 11.30 -7.14
N GLY A 414 -26.68 9.99 -7.02
CA GLY A 414 -26.54 9.05 -8.12
C GLY A 414 -27.54 7.91 -7.99
N THR A 415 -27.70 7.19 -9.08
CA THR A 415 -28.48 5.95 -9.12
C THR A 415 -27.67 4.85 -9.79
N ALA A 416 -27.57 3.71 -9.13
CA ALA A 416 -27.15 2.46 -9.75
C ALA A 416 -28.41 1.60 -10.01
N ILE A 417 -28.56 1.15 -11.26
CA ILE A 417 -29.52 0.11 -11.61
C ILE A 417 -28.77 -1.21 -11.52
N SER A 418 -29.14 -2.03 -10.55
CA SER A 418 -28.57 -3.35 -10.34
C SER A 418 -29.51 -4.46 -10.77
N PHE A 419 -28.94 -5.64 -10.96
CA PHE A 419 -29.64 -6.87 -11.23
C PHE A 419 -28.95 -8.00 -10.48
N SER A 420 -29.68 -8.63 -9.57
CA SER A 420 -29.19 -9.74 -8.75
C SER A 420 -29.63 -11.04 -9.40
N GLU A 421 -28.69 -11.98 -9.55
CA GLU A 421 -28.97 -13.28 -10.12
C GLU A 421 -29.83 -14.11 -9.14
N LYS A 422 -30.92 -14.69 -9.64
CA LYS A 422 -31.69 -15.73 -8.93
C LYS A 422 -31.76 -16.95 -9.81
N ARG A 423 -31.21 -18.07 -9.32
CA ARG A 423 -31.29 -19.36 -10.01
C ARG A 423 -32.54 -20.13 -9.63
N ASP A 424 -32.97 -20.02 -8.38
CA ASP A 424 -34.18 -20.65 -7.88
C ASP A 424 -35.34 -19.66 -7.86
N VAL A 425 -36.41 -20.01 -8.58
CA VAL A 425 -37.61 -19.20 -8.71
C VAL A 425 -38.78 -19.96 -8.13
N THR A 426 -39.45 -19.38 -7.13
CA THR A 426 -40.67 -19.99 -6.61
C THR A 426 -41.78 -19.96 -7.68
N PRO A 427 -42.54 -21.05 -7.85
CA PRO A 427 -43.71 -21.05 -8.71
C PRO A 427 -44.64 -19.85 -8.44
N GLY A 428 -45.05 -19.15 -9.49
CA GLY A 428 -45.90 -17.95 -9.38
C GLY A 428 -45.15 -16.62 -9.23
N MET A 429 -43.82 -16.63 -9.12
CA MET A 429 -43.02 -15.41 -9.22
C MET A 429 -42.87 -14.94 -10.68
N LYS A 430 -42.67 -13.65 -10.87
CA LYS A 430 -42.32 -13.10 -12.18
C LYS A 430 -40.81 -13.26 -12.40
N LEU A 431 -40.40 -14.22 -13.23
CA LEU A 431 -39.00 -14.35 -13.64
C LEU A 431 -38.67 -13.24 -14.64
N THR A 432 -37.58 -12.52 -14.40
CA THR A 432 -37.05 -11.53 -15.35
C THR A 432 -35.69 -12.02 -15.81
N ILE A 433 -35.46 -12.02 -17.12
CA ILE A 433 -34.14 -12.27 -17.72
C ILE A 433 -33.61 -10.93 -18.22
N LEU A 434 -32.47 -10.51 -17.67
CA LEU A 434 -31.73 -9.36 -18.15
C LEU A 434 -31.03 -9.70 -19.46
N ILE A 435 -31.22 -8.86 -20.46
CA ILE A 435 -30.58 -8.99 -21.76
C ILE A 435 -29.65 -7.80 -21.94
N THR A 436 -28.38 -8.08 -22.23
CA THR A 436 -27.41 -7.05 -22.64
C THR A 436 -26.91 -7.36 -24.04
N ALA A 437 -27.06 -6.40 -24.95
CA ALA A 437 -26.69 -6.52 -26.36
C ALA A 437 -25.67 -5.44 -26.71
N LYS A 438 -24.49 -5.87 -27.19
CA LYS A 438 -23.36 -5.00 -27.51
C LYS A 438 -22.60 -5.51 -28.72
N ASP A 439 -21.93 -4.61 -29.42
CA ASP A 439 -20.98 -4.99 -30.46
C ASP A 439 -19.63 -5.42 -29.86
N PHE A 440 -18.67 -5.76 -30.73
CA PHE A 440 -17.33 -6.17 -30.32
C PHE A 440 -16.53 -5.07 -29.60
N ASP A 441 -16.88 -3.81 -29.85
CA ASP A 441 -16.26 -2.64 -29.20
C ASP A 441 -16.96 -2.28 -27.88
N GLY A 442 -18.02 -3.02 -27.52
CA GLY A 442 -18.79 -2.83 -26.29
C GLY A 442 -19.84 -1.72 -26.37
N MET A 443 -20.12 -1.19 -27.56
CA MET A 443 -21.19 -0.22 -27.78
C MET A 443 -22.56 -0.91 -27.73
N PRO A 444 -23.58 -0.28 -27.12
CA PRO A 444 -24.91 -0.87 -27.01
C PRO A 444 -25.59 -1.05 -28.37
N ILE A 445 -26.32 -2.15 -28.54
CA ILE A 445 -27.10 -2.45 -29.74
C ILE A 445 -28.60 -2.44 -29.41
N ASP A 446 -29.38 -1.63 -30.14
CA ASP A 446 -30.83 -1.58 -30.00
C ASP A 446 -31.54 -2.63 -30.87
N GLY A 447 -32.71 -3.07 -30.42
CA GLY A 447 -33.44 -4.13 -31.08
C GLY A 447 -34.60 -4.66 -30.25
N ASN A 448 -34.82 -5.96 -30.33
CA ASN A 448 -35.79 -6.67 -29.49
C ASN A 448 -35.27 -8.04 -29.10
N ALA A 449 -35.89 -8.62 -28.08
CA ALA A 449 -35.66 -9.97 -27.67
C ALA A 449 -36.96 -10.74 -27.49
N THR A 450 -36.97 -11.98 -27.95
CA THR A 450 -38.13 -12.88 -27.90
C THR A 450 -37.71 -14.23 -27.34
N LEU A 451 -38.54 -14.82 -26.48
CA LEU A 451 -38.37 -16.22 -26.07
C LEU A 451 -38.73 -17.14 -27.25
N GLU A 452 -37.74 -17.80 -27.85
CA GLU A 452 -38.00 -18.75 -28.95
C GLU A 452 -38.47 -20.10 -28.43
N LYS A 453 -37.86 -20.59 -27.35
CA LYS A 453 -38.17 -21.87 -26.76
C LYS A 453 -37.89 -21.85 -25.27
N LEU A 454 -38.78 -22.41 -24.47
CA LEU A 454 -38.52 -22.77 -23.08
C LEU A 454 -38.60 -24.28 -22.95
N THR A 455 -37.49 -24.91 -22.56
CA THR A 455 -37.40 -26.35 -22.37
C THR A 455 -37.29 -26.67 -20.90
N ARG A 456 -38.18 -27.50 -20.34
CA ARG A 456 -37.98 -28.15 -19.05
C ARG A 456 -37.10 -29.38 -19.23
N MET A 457 -36.11 -29.53 -18.36
CA MET A 457 -35.26 -30.70 -18.26
C MET A 457 -35.80 -31.61 -17.15
N GLU A 458 -36.23 -32.81 -17.52
CA GLU A 458 -36.71 -33.83 -16.59
C GLU A 458 -35.74 -35.01 -16.58
N TRP A 459 -35.50 -35.64 -15.43
CA TRP A 459 -34.75 -36.90 -15.38
C TRP A 459 -35.69 -38.09 -15.51
N GLY A 460 -35.74 -38.70 -16.70
CA GLY A 460 -36.48 -39.92 -16.96
C GLY A 460 -35.66 -41.19 -16.65
N GLU A 461 -36.33 -42.35 -16.72
CA GLU A 461 -35.74 -43.68 -16.49
C GLU A 461 -34.51 -43.99 -17.37
N PHE A 462 -34.37 -43.29 -18.51
CA PHE A 462 -33.30 -43.50 -19.49
C PHE A 462 -32.45 -42.25 -19.76
N GLY A 463 -32.55 -41.21 -18.92
CA GLY A 463 -31.77 -39.97 -19.05
C GLY A 463 -32.63 -38.71 -19.12
N PRO A 464 -32.03 -37.55 -19.46
CA PRO A 464 -32.75 -36.28 -19.52
C PRO A 464 -33.81 -36.31 -20.63
N ILE A 465 -35.03 -35.91 -20.27
CA ILE A 465 -36.19 -35.72 -21.15
C ILE A 465 -36.40 -34.20 -21.28
N GLU A 466 -36.54 -33.72 -22.50
CA GLU A 466 -36.88 -32.34 -22.80
C GLU A 466 -38.40 -32.19 -23.00
N ALA A 467 -39.05 -31.35 -22.19
CA ALA A 467 -40.45 -30.97 -22.39
C ALA A 467 -40.56 -29.50 -22.82
N ASP A 468 -41.38 -29.21 -23.83
CA ASP A 468 -41.65 -27.83 -24.25
C ASP A 468 -42.59 -27.15 -23.25
N ALA A 469 -42.11 -26.05 -22.67
CA ALA A 469 -42.84 -25.23 -21.71
C ALA A 469 -43.03 -23.78 -22.23
N THR A 470 -42.84 -23.56 -23.54
CA THR A 470 -42.91 -22.22 -24.14
C THR A 470 -44.31 -21.61 -23.97
N PRO A 471 -44.44 -20.45 -23.28
CA PRO A 471 -45.73 -19.77 -23.17
C PRO A 471 -46.26 -19.31 -24.52
N SER A 472 -47.59 -19.30 -24.68
CA SER A 472 -48.26 -18.75 -25.85
C SER A 472 -49.19 -17.59 -25.44
N PRO A 473 -48.97 -16.36 -25.93
CA PRO A 473 -47.90 -15.94 -26.84
C PRO A 473 -46.51 -15.95 -26.18
N ALA A 474 -45.47 -16.10 -26.99
CA ALA A 474 -44.09 -16.05 -26.53
C ALA A 474 -43.77 -14.66 -25.93
N PRO A 475 -43.13 -14.60 -24.74
CA PRO A 475 -42.64 -13.37 -24.17
C PRO A 475 -41.73 -12.59 -25.13
N PHE A 476 -41.85 -11.27 -25.09
CA PHE A 476 -41.12 -10.31 -25.91
C PHE A 476 -40.76 -9.07 -25.09
N THR A 477 -39.62 -8.44 -25.41
CA THR A 477 -39.23 -7.12 -24.91
C THR A 477 -38.48 -6.35 -25.98
N ASP A 478 -38.58 -5.02 -25.95
CA ASP A 478 -37.64 -4.16 -26.66
C ASP A 478 -36.27 -4.17 -25.94
N VAL A 479 -35.21 -3.98 -26.70
CA VAL A 479 -33.84 -3.76 -26.22
C VAL A 479 -33.45 -2.33 -26.60
N ILE A 480 -33.30 -1.46 -25.60
CA ILE A 480 -33.06 -0.03 -25.76
C ILE A 480 -31.76 0.33 -25.03
N ASN A 481 -30.87 1.07 -25.69
CA ASN A 481 -29.50 1.29 -25.27
C ASN A 481 -28.79 -0.02 -24.88
N GLY A 482 -29.04 -1.08 -25.65
CA GLY A 482 -28.43 -2.40 -25.40
C GLY A 482 -28.94 -3.13 -24.16
N ILE A 483 -30.04 -2.70 -23.53
CA ILE A 483 -30.61 -3.33 -22.34
C ILE A 483 -32.08 -3.71 -22.58
N GLY A 484 -32.46 -4.94 -22.22
CA GLY A 484 -33.84 -5.42 -22.26
C GLY A 484 -34.21 -6.28 -21.05
N TYR A 485 -35.50 -6.34 -20.72
CA TYR A 485 -36.02 -7.10 -19.58
C TYR A 485 -37.11 -8.07 -20.04
N LEU A 486 -36.71 -9.31 -20.34
CA LEU A 486 -37.64 -10.32 -20.80
C LEU A 486 -38.31 -10.99 -19.61
N ASN A 487 -39.63 -10.87 -19.52
CA ASN A 487 -40.39 -11.38 -18.39
C ASN A 487 -41.06 -12.72 -18.72
N ILE A 488 -40.76 -13.76 -17.96
CA ILE A 488 -41.37 -15.09 -18.06
C ILE A 488 -42.29 -15.28 -16.86
N ASN A 489 -43.56 -15.59 -17.11
CA ASN A 489 -44.51 -15.91 -16.05
C ASN A 489 -44.31 -17.37 -15.61
N THR A 490 -43.91 -17.60 -14.35
CA THR A 490 -43.67 -18.95 -13.83
C THR A 490 -44.89 -19.60 -13.18
N THR A 491 -46.05 -18.92 -13.16
CA THR A 491 -47.26 -19.42 -12.48
C THR A 491 -47.74 -20.78 -13.01
N SER A 492 -47.52 -21.05 -14.30
CA SER A 492 -47.89 -22.31 -14.95
C SER A 492 -46.72 -23.28 -15.12
N LEU A 493 -45.53 -22.94 -14.59
CA LEU A 493 -44.36 -23.81 -14.67
C LEU A 493 -44.39 -24.79 -13.50
N GLU A 494 -44.07 -26.04 -13.80
CA GLU A 494 -43.90 -27.08 -12.79
C GLU A 494 -42.51 -26.96 -12.15
N ASP A 495 -42.29 -27.70 -11.06
CA ASP A 495 -40.98 -27.81 -10.44
C ASP A 495 -39.97 -28.45 -11.41
N GLY A 496 -38.78 -27.88 -11.56
CA GLY A 496 -37.68 -28.46 -12.33
C GLY A 496 -36.73 -27.44 -12.95
N ASP A 497 -35.75 -27.96 -13.69
CA ASP A 497 -34.74 -27.15 -14.37
C ASP A 497 -35.23 -26.73 -15.76
N TYR A 498 -34.94 -25.49 -16.15
CA TYR A 498 -35.40 -24.89 -17.39
C TYR A 498 -34.25 -24.26 -18.18
N ILE A 499 -34.34 -24.36 -19.51
CA ILE A 499 -33.47 -23.70 -20.48
C ILE A 499 -34.33 -22.78 -21.35
N ALA A 500 -34.14 -21.47 -21.24
CA ALA A 500 -34.75 -20.47 -22.09
C ALA A 500 -33.82 -20.13 -23.26
N LYS A 501 -34.24 -20.45 -24.49
CA LYS A 501 -33.60 -19.97 -25.72
C LYS A 501 -34.21 -18.64 -26.13
N ILE A 502 -33.40 -17.60 -26.14
CA ILE A 502 -33.81 -16.23 -26.34
C ILE A 502 -33.15 -15.72 -27.61
N LYS A 503 -33.97 -15.28 -28.56
CA LYS A 503 -33.47 -14.62 -29.77
C LYS A 503 -33.46 -13.12 -29.57
N VAL A 504 -32.30 -12.53 -29.79
CA VAL A 504 -32.09 -11.09 -29.84
C VAL A 504 -31.95 -10.68 -31.30
N ALA A 505 -32.73 -9.69 -31.73
CA ALA A 505 -32.70 -9.15 -33.08
C ALA A 505 -32.41 -7.66 -33.04
N SER A 506 -31.34 -7.22 -33.70
CA SER A 506 -31.02 -5.80 -33.85
C SER A 506 -31.91 -5.12 -34.89
N GLN A 507 -31.93 -3.79 -34.89
CA GLN A 507 -32.75 -3.00 -35.83
C GLN A 507 -32.42 -3.23 -37.31
N ASP A 508 -31.18 -3.63 -37.62
CA ASP A 508 -30.74 -3.96 -38.98
C ASP A 508 -31.13 -5.39 -39.42
N GLY A 509 -31.75 -6.17 -38.53
CA GLY A 509 -32.21 -7.53 -38.79
C GLY A 509 -31.18 -8.62 -38.49
N THR A 510 -29.99 -8.29 -37.98
CA THR A 510 -29.05 -9.29 -37.45
C THR A 510 -29.65 -9.95 -36.22
N THR A 511 -29.45 -11.27 -36.05
CA THR A 511 -30.03 -12.01 -34.93
C THR A 511 -29.04 -12.96 -34.29
N GLU A 512 -29.08 -13.06 -32.97
CA GLU A 512 -28.32 -14.01 -32.16
C GLU A 512 -29.26 -14.75 -31.21
N THR A 513 -28.96 -16.00 -30.89
CA THR A 513 -29.72 -16.80 -29.92
C THR A 513 -28.83 -17.15 -28.74
N VAL A 514 -29.30 -16.82 -27.53
CA VAL A 514 -28.63 -17.09 -26.26
C VAL A 514 -29.47 -18.03 -25.40
N GLU A 515 -28.82 -18.78 -24.52
CA GLU A 515 -29.47 -19.69 -23.58
C GLU A 515 -29.33 -19.18 -22.15
N ALA A 516 -30.41 -19.24 -21.39
CA ALA A 516 -30.44 -18.92 -19.96
C ALA A 516 -31.01 -20.11 -19.18
N PHE A 517 -30.38 -20.42 -18.05
CA PHE A 517 -30.72 -21.57 -17.21
C PHE A 517 -31.30 -21.08 -15.88
N PHE A 518 -32.38 -21.72 -15.42
CA PHE A 518 -32.98 -21.44 -14.12
C PHE A 518 -33.73 -22.67 -13.60
N HIS A 519 -33.90 -22.74 -12.29
CA HIS A 519 -34.70 -23.75 -11.62
C HIS A 519 -36.01 -23.12 -11.12
N VAL A 520 -37.12 -23.82 -11.30
CA VAL A 520 -38.40 -23.46 -10.68
C VAL A 520 -38.67 -24.46 -9.57
N GLY A 521 -38.81 -24.00 -8.32
CA GLY A 521 -38.96 -24.89 -7.18
C GLY A 521 -39.21 -24.13 -5.88
N ALA A 522 -39.70 -24.83 -4.86
CA ALA A 522 -39.69 -24.28 -3.51
C ALA A 522 -38.23 -24.11 -3.07
N PHE A 523 -37.91 -23.02 -2.37
CA PHE A 523 -36.59 -22.78 -1.82
C PHE A 523 -36.28 -23.85 -0.75
N GLU A 524 -35.72 -24.97 -1.17
CA GLU A 524 -35.06 -25.92 -0.30
C GLU A 524 -33.58 -25.59 -0.35
N GLY A 525 -33.05 -24.88 0.63
CA GLY A 525 -31.69 -25.21 1.07
C GLY A 525 -30.63 -25.34 -0.05
N GLY A 526 -30.52 -24.39 -1.00
CA GLY A 526 -29.52 -24.43 -2.08
C GLY A 526 -28.06 -24.70 -1.64
N PRO A 527 -27.30 -25.54 -2.37
CA PRO A 527 -25.88 -25.68 -2.12
C PRO A 527 -25.20 -24.33 -2.39
N GLY A 528 -24.37 -23.86 -1.46
CA GLY A 528 -23.62 -22.61 -1.58
C GLY A 528 -22.80 -22.50 -2.89
N PRO A 529 -22.33 -21.30 -3.25
CA PRO A 529 -21.58 -21.10 -4.49
C PRO A 529 -20.21 -21.78 -4.36
N GLY A 530 -20.11 -23.02 -4.84
CA GLY A 530 -18.92 -23.84 -4.66
C GLY A 530 -19.00 -25.17 -5.38
N GLY A 531 -19.09 -25.12 -6.71
CA GLY A 531 -19.00 -26.31 -7.55
C GLY A 531 -18.83 -25.90 -9.00
N GLY A 532 -17.57 -25.83 -9.44
CA GLY A 532 -17.23 -25.50 -10.82
C GLY A 532 -17.86 -26.47 -11.82
N PHE A 533 -18.26 -25.91 -12.96
CA PHE A 533 -18.26 -26.57 -14.25
C PHE A 533 -17.43 -25.72 -15.21
#